data_AF-A0A268QWF6-F1
#
_entry.id   AF-A0A268QWF6-F1
#
_cell.length_a   1.000
_cell.length_b   1.000
_cell.length_c   1.000
_cell.angle_alpha   90.00
_cell.angle_beta   90.00
_cell.angle_gamma   90.00
#
_symmetry.space_group_name_H-M   'P 1'
#
loop_
_entity.id
_entity.type
_entity.pdbx_description
1 polymer ?
#
loop_
_entity_poly.entity_id
_entity_poly.type
_entity_poly.pdbx_seq_one_letter_code
_entity_poly.pdbx_strand_id
1 'polypeptide(L)' 'STVAVRMPDHPVALELLKKTGLPIAAPSANRSGRPSPTTADHVWEDLNGRIAGLVDGGPTGVGVESTVV' A
#
# COMPACT_ATOMS: atom_id res chain seq x y z
N SER A 1 -7.50 10.44 -21.62
CA SER A 1 -8.06 9.94 -20.37
C SER A 1 -7.58 8.52 -20.15
N THR A 2 -6.60 8.31 -19.28
CA THR A 2 -5.96 7.01 -19.02
C THR A 2 -5.99 6.69 -17.53
N VAL A 3 -5.87 5.41 -17.16
CA VAL A 3 -5.86 4.93 -15.77
C VAL A 3 -4.80 3.83 -15.62
N ALA A 4 -4.03 3.87 -14.53
CA ALA A 4 -3.07 2.83 -14.19
C ALA A 4 -3.73 1.78 -13.28
N VAL A 5 -3.56 0.50 -13.63
CA VAL A 5 -4.15 -0.63 -12.90
C VAL A 5 -3.06 -1.68 -12.66
N ARG A 6 -3.07 -2.30 -11.48
CA ARG A 6 -2.22 -3.45 -11.15
C ARG A 6 -2.97 -4.44 -10.27
N MET A 7 -2.57 -5.71 -10.33
CA MET A 7 -2.98 -6.73 -9.37
C MET A 7 -1.81 -7.00 -8.43
N PRO A 8 -1.95 -6.76 -7.11
CA PRO A 8 -0.84 -6.94 -6.16
C PRO A 8 -0.54 -8.43 -5.99
N ASP A 9 0.74 -8.79 -6.07
CA ASP A 9 1.23 -10.12 -5.74
C ASP A 9 1.56 -10.21 -4.23
N HIS A 10 0.54 -10.04 -3.39
CA HIS A 10 0.66 -10.17 -1.94
C HIS A 10 -0.62 -10.75 -1.33
N PRO A 11 -0.56 -11.85 -0.56
CA PRO A 11 -1.75 -12.56 -0.09
C PRO A 11 -2.68 -11.67 0.75
N VAL A 12 -2.12 -10.83 1.63
CA VAL A 12 -2.92 -9.90 2.45
C VAL A 12 -3.66 -8.85 1.60
N ALA A 13 -3.03 -8.32 0.55
CA ALA A 13 -3.65 -7.32 -0.31
C ALA A 13 -4.77 -7.95 -1.16
N LEU A 14 -4.56 -9.18 -1.64
CA LEU A 14 -5.58 -9.94 -2.35
C LEU A 14 -6.78 -10.28 -1.46
N GLU A 15 -6.55 -10.72 -0.22
CA GLU A 15 -7.64 -10.99 0.74
C GLU A 15 -8.41 -9.72 1.11
N LEU A 16 -7.74 -8.57 1.20
CA LEU A 16 -8.41 -7.28 1.40
C LEU A 16 -9.34 -6.96 0.22
N LEU A 17 -8.85 -7.08 -1.02
CA LEU A 17 -9.65 -6.83 -2.23
C LEU A 17 -10.87 -7.78 -2.31
N LYS A 18 -10.69 -9.06 -1.96
CA LYS A 18 -11.81 -10.03 -1.91
C LYS A 18 -12.85 -9.66 -0.86
N LYS A 19 -12.41 -9.22 0.33
CA LYS A 19 -13.30 -8.85 1.44
C LYS A 19 -14.07 -7.56 1.15
N THR A 20 -13.45 -6.58 0.50
CA THR A 20 -14.14 -5.32 0.15
C THR A 20 -15.05 -5.48 -1.05
N GLY A 21 -14.70 -6.38 -2.00
CA GLY A 21 -15.43 -6.53 -3.27
C GLY A 21 -15.31 -5.30 -4.17
N LEU A 22 -14.31 -4.45 -3.96
CA LEU A 22 -14.13 -3.16 -4.64
C LEU A 22 -12.69 -3.00 -5.15
N PRO A 23 -12.47 -2.32 -6.30
CA PRO A 23 -11.13 -1.85 -6.67
C PRO A 23 -10.67 -0.77 -5.69
N ILE A 24 -9.41 -0.84 -5.26
CA ILE A 24 -8.83 0.09 -4.28
C ILE A 24 -7.77 0.96 -4.96
N ALA A 25 -7.95 2.28 -4.91
CA ALA A 25 -6.90 3.23 -5.26
C ALA A 25 -5.91 3.34 -4.08
N ALA A 26 -4.66 2.97 -4.30
CA ALA A 26 -3.64 2.93 -3.24
C ALA A 26 -2.28 3.47 -3.76
N PRO A 27 -1.92 4.73 -3.44
CA PRO A 27 -0.55 5.23 -3.58
C PRO A 27 0.36 4.64 -2.48
N SER A 28 1.63 5.03 -2.46
CA SER A 28 2.55 4.68 -1.38
C SER A 28 2.08 5.26 -0.04
N ALA A 29 2.15 4.46 1.04
CA ALA A 29 1.57 4.77 2.34
C ALA A 29 2.45 5.68 3.22
N ASN A 30 2.95 6.78 2.65
CA ASN A 30 3.84 7.74 3.31
C ASN A 30 3.32 9.16 3.17
N ARG A 31 3.92 10.08 3.94
CA ARG A 31 3.71 11.51 3.69
C ARG A 31 4.43 11.93 2.42
N SER A 32 3.79 12.79 1.63
CA SER A 32 4.39 13.34 0.41
C SER A 32 5.79 13.91 0.67
N GLY A 33 6.77 13.48 -0.14
CA GLY A 33 8.17 13.85 -0.02
C GLY A 33 9.03 12.92 0.86
N ARG A 34 8.41 11.98 1.59
CA ARG A 34 9.15 10.93 2.31
C ARG A 34 9.43 9.70 1.42
N PRO A 35 10.45 8.88 1.73
CA PRO A 35 10.66 7.60 1.08
C PRO A 35 9.43 6.69 1.22
N SER A 36 9.21 5.82 0.24
CA SER A 36 8.13 4.83 0.29
C SER A 36 8.33 3.85 1.45
N PRO A 37 7.26 3.48 2.16
CA PRO A 37 7.36 2.62 3.32
C PRO A 37 7.49 1.15 2.89
N THR A 38 8.31 0.40 3.62
CA THR A 38 8.54 -1.03 3.41
C THR A 38 8.18 -1.87 4.63
N THR A 39 7.88 -1.25 5.77
CA THR A 39 7.43 -1.89 7.00
C THR A 39 6.21 -1.15 7.54
N ALA A 40 5.44 -1.82 8.41
CA ALA A 40 4.32 -1.20 9.11
C ALA A 40 4.77 -0.02 9.99
N ASP A 41 5.94 -0.14 10.63
CA ASP A 41 6.52 0.92 11.46
C ASP A 41 6.76 2.21 10.67
N HIS A 42 7.29 2.12 9.44
CA HIS A 42 7.45 3.30 8.57
C HIS A 42 6.11 4.00 8.29
N VAL A 43 5.05 3.22 8.07
CA VAL A 43 3.70 3.78 7.86
C VAL A 43 3.16 4.42 9.14
N TRP A 44 3.38 3.77 10.28
CA TRP A 44 2.91 4.27 11.57
C TRP A 44 3.60 5.59 11.94
N GLU A 45 4.91 5.69 11.78
CA GLU A 45 5.66 6.93 12.00
C GLU A 45 5.16 8.10 11.14
N ASP A 46 4.75 7.81 9.90
CA ASP A 46 4.31 8.82 8.94
C ASP A 46 2.84 9.24 9.13
N LEU A 47 1.96 8.29 9.42
CA LEU A 47 0.51 8.44 9.28
C LEU A 47 -0.28 8.21 10.58
N ASN A 48 0.36 7.93 11.72
CA ASN A 48 -0.33 7.79 12.99
C ASN A 48 -1.21 9.03 13.29
N GLY A 49 -2.45 8.79 13.71
CA GLY A 49 -3.48 9.81 13.92
C GLY A 49 -4.10 10.41 12.65
N ARG A 50 -3.73 9.93 11.45
CA ARG A 50 -4.26 10.42 10.15
C ARG A 50 -4.99 9.35 9.34
N ILE A 51 -4.88 8.08 9.73
CA ILE A 51 -5.51 6.94 9.05
C ILE A 51 -6.46 6.22 10.02
N ALA A 52 -7.53 5.65 9.48
CA ALA A 52 -8.51 4.89 10.26
C ALA A 52 -7.97 3.54 10.77
N GLY A 53 -6.93 3.01 10.12
CA GLY A 53 -6.31 1.76 10.51
C GLY A 53 -5.08 1.45 9.67
N LEU A 54 -4.28 0.52 10.17
CA LEU A 54 -3.09 -0.03 9.54
C LEU A 54 -3.18 -1.55 9.60
N VAL A 55 -2.83 -2.22 8.50
CA VAL A 55 -2.69 -3.68 8.46
C VAL A 55 -1.21 -4.00 8.42
N ASP A 56 -0.70 -4.66 9.46
CA ASP A 56 0.67 -5.16 9.48
C ASP A 56 0.73 -6.53 8.78
N GLY A 57 1.40 -6.56 7.62
CA GLY A 57 1.65 -7.76 6.83
C GLY A 57 3.12 -8.18 6.84
N GLY A 58 3.95 -7.59 7.70
CA GLY A 58 5.40 -7.73 7.67
C GLY A 58 6.08 -6.85 6.60
N PRO A 59 7.41 -6.99 6.43
CA PRO A 59 8.17 -6.23 5.44
C PRO A 59 7.76 -6.53 4.00
N THR A 60 7.78 -5.53 3.12
CA THR A 60 7.53 -5.74 1.69
C THR A 60 8.62 -6.59 1.04
N GLY A 61 8.23 -7.51 0.14
CA GLY A 61 9.17 -8.45 -0.47
C GLY A 61 10.23 -7.80 -1.37
N VAL A 62 9.82 -6.92 -2.30
CA VAL A 62 10.73 -6.28 -3.27
C VAL A 62 11.30 -4.95 -2.74
N GLY A 63 10.56 -4.22 -1.90
CA GLY A 63 11.01 -2.97 -1.31
C GLY A 63 11.03 -1.74 -2.25
N VAL A 64 10.62 -1.89 -3.52
CA VAL A 64 10.52 -0.79 -4.51
C VAL A 64 9.15 -0.77 -5.19
N GLU A 65 8.80 0.36 -5.78
CA GLU A 65 7.52 0.59 -6.45
C GLU A 65 7.32 -0.27 -7.71
N SER A 66 6.06 -0.45 -8.12
CA SER A 66 5.74 -1.19 -9.34
C SER A 66 6.18 -0.45 -10.60
N THR A 67 6.68 -1.19 -11.58
CA THR A 67 6.93 -0.70 -12.94
C THR A 67 5.63 -0.21 -13.59
N VAL A 68 5.69 0.93 -14.29
CA VAL A 68 4.59 1.51 -15.07
C VAL A 68 5.02 1.57 -16.54
N VAL A 69 4.14 1.18 -17.47
CA VAL A 69 4.35 1.20 -18.94
C VAL A 69 3.25 1.96 -19.65
#